data_AF-A0AAW2KHR8-F1
#
_entry.id   AF-A0AAW2KHR8-F1
#
_cell.length_a   1.000
_cell.length_b   1.000
_cell.length_c   1.000
_cell.angle_alpha   90.00
_cell.angle_beta   90.00
_cell.angle_gamma   90.00
#
_symmetry.space_group_name_H-M   'P 1'
#
loop_
_entity.id
_entity.type
_entity.pdbx_description
1 polymer ?
#
loop_
_entity_poly.entity_id
_entity_poly.type
_entity_poly.pdbx_seq_one_letter_code
_entity_poly.pdbx_strand_id
1 'polypeptide(L)' 'MDRDYSMKPRMEHYACMVDLLGRAGSLNQALEFVMQMPEKPNSDVWAALLVLVDCM' A
#
# COMPACT_ATOMS: atom_id res chain seq x y z
N MET A 1 -3.60 20.57 -14.97
CA MET A 1 -4.56 19.82 -14.12
C MET A 1 -3.99 19.81 -12.72
N ASP A 2 -4.42 20.74 -11.87
CA ASP A 2 -4.27 20.62 -10.43
C ASP A 2 -4.97 19.32 -10.01
N ARG A 3 -4.19 18.31 -9.64
CA ARG A 3 -4.68 17.08 -9.03
C ARG A 3 -4.66 17.23 -7.51
N ASP A 4 -4.99 18.40 -7.01
CA ASP A 4 -5.14 18.69 -5.59
C ASP A 4 -6.51 18.19 -5.12
N TYR A 5 -6.68 16.87 -5.15
CA TYR A 5 -7.61 16.22 -4.24
C TYR A 5 -6.96 16.30 -2.87
N SER A 6 -7.15 17.43 -2.19
CA SER A 6 -6.65 17.74 -0.85
C SER A 6 -7.27 16.85 0.25
N MET A 7 -7.67 15.62 -0.09
CA MET A 7 -8.04 14.57 0.85
C MET A 7 -6.78 13.81 1.24
N LYS A 8 -6.44 13.89 2.53
CA LYS A 8 -5.44 13.00 3.11
C LYS A 8 -5.94 11.57 2.94
N PRO A 9 -5.21 10.70 2.22
CA PRO A 9 -5.58 9.30 2.11
C PRO A 9 -5.65 8.69 3.51
N ARG A 10 -6.81 8.12 3.83
CA ARG A 10 -6.99 7.31 5.06
C ARG A 10 -6.28 5.97 4.91
N MET A 11 -6.01 5.29 6.04
CA MET A 11 -5.40 3.94 6.09
C MET A 11 -6.07 2.92 5.15
N GLU A 12 -7.39 3.02 4.94
CA GLU A 12 -8.16 2.19 4.00
C GLU A 12 -7.64 2.29 2.55
N HIS A 13 -7.28 3.51 2.12
CA HIS A 13 -6.77 3.75 0.76
C HIS A 13 -5.35 3.21 0.60
N TYR A 14 -4.52 3.32 1.65
CA TYR A 14 -3.18 2.73 1.67
C TYR A 14 -3.25 1.20 1.58
N ALA A 15 -4.15 0.57 2.34
CA ALA A 15 -4.38 -0.87 2.26
C ALA A 15 -4.84 -1.32 0.86
N CYS A 16 -5.75 -0.57 0.23
CA CYS A 16 -6.21 -0.87 -1.13
C CYS A 16 -5.07 -0.76 -2.17
N MET A 17 -4.20 0.26 -2.05
CA MET A 17 -3.06 0.40 -2.94
C MET A 17 -2.04 -0.73 -2.77
N VAL A 18 -1.78 -1.18 -1.54
CA VAL A 18 -0.89 -2.31 -1.26
C VAL A 18 -1.45 -3.62 -1.81
N ASP A 19 -2.75 -3.89 -1.65
CA ASP A 19 -3.42 -5.06 -2.24
C ASP A 19 -3.35 -5.06 -3.77
N LEU A 20 -3.60 -3.91 -4.41
CA LEU A 20 -3.49 -3.75 -5.86
C LEU A 20 -2.06 -4.03 -6.37
N LEU A 21 -1.05 -3.47 -5.70
CA LEU A 21 0.35 -3.63 -6.09
C LEU A 21 0.84 -5.07 -5.89
N GLY A 22 0.43 -5.73 -4.80
CA GLY A 22 0.81 -7.13 -4.58
C GLY A 22 0.06 -8.11 -5.51
N ARG A 23 -1.21 -7.87 -5.85
CA ARG A 23 -1.92 -8.64 -6.90
C ARG A 23 -1.30 -8.48 -8.28
N ALA A 24 -0.67 -7.34 -8.56
CA ALA A 24 0.05 -7.10 -9.80
C ALA A 24 1.43 -7.79 -9.85
N GLY A 25 1.86 -8.46 -8.77
CA GLY A 25 3.20 -9.04 -8.64
C GLY A 25 4.29 -7.98 -8.38
N SER A 26 3.91 -6.72 -8.17
CA SER A 26 4.80 -5.59 -7.94
C SER A 26 5.13 -5.40 -6.45
N LEU A 27 5.62 -6.45 -5.79
CA LEU A 27 5.94 -6.45 -4.36
C LEU A 27 6.94 -5.34 -3.97
N ASN A 28 7.95 -5.08 -4.81
CA ASN A 28 8.92 -4.00 -4.56
C ASN A 28 8.25 -2.62 -4.56
N GLN A 29 7.31 -2.38 -5.47
CA GLN A 29 6.56 -1.12 -5.50
C GLN A 29 5.60 -1.01 -4.31
N ALA A 30 4.97 -2.12 -3.89
CA ALA A 30 4.15 -2.16 -2.69
C ALA A 30 4.97 -1.82 -1.44
N LEU A 31 6.17 -2.37 -1.31
CA LEU A 31 7.08 -2.10 -0.19
C LEU A 31 7.56 -0.64 -0.20
N GLU A 32 7.97 -0.11 -1.35
CA GLU A 32 8.38 1.30 -1.48
C GLU A 32 7.23 2.24 -1.12
N PHE A 33 6.01 1.91 -1.56
CA PHE A 33 4.82 2.68 -1.22
C PHE A 33 4.53 2.70 0.29
N VAL A 34 4.66 1.55 0.97
CA VAL A 34 4.51 1.47 2.42
C VAL A 34 5.60 2.25 3.16
N MET A 35 6.84 2.22 2.66
CA MET A 35 7.95 3.00 3.23
C MET A 35 7.80 4.51 3.02
N GLN A 36 7.14 4.94 1.94
CA GLN A 36 6.85 6.34 1.63
C GLN A 36 5.58 6.88 2.33
N MET A 37 4.89 6.06 3.13
CA MET A 37 3.72 6.53 3.87
C MET A 37 4.12 7.62 4.88
N PRO A 38 3.36 8.74 4.94
CA PRO A 38 3.59 9.80 5.92
C PRO A 38 3.23 9.37 7.36
N GLU A 39 2.42 8.32 7.51
CA GLU A 39 2.01 7.74 8.77
C GLU A 39 2.58 6.33 8.93
N LYS A 40 2.83 5.91 10.17
CA LYS A 40 3.42 4.60 10.45
C LYS A 40 2.47 3.49 10.00
N PRO A 41 2.88 2.60 9.07
CA PRO A 41 2.03 1.51 8.63
C PRO A 41 1.67 0.59 9.79
N ASN A 42 0.40 0.21 9.86
CA ASN A 42 -0.13 -0.70 10.88
C ASN A 42 0.18 -2.17 10.52
N SER A 43 -0.07 -3.08 11.46
CA SER A 43 0.14 -4.51 11.26
C SER A 43 -0.66 -5.06 10.07
N ASP A 44 -1.82 -4.47 9.75
CA ASP A 44 -2.66 -4.87 8.61
C ASP A 44 -1.98 -4.60 7.25
N VAL A 45 -1.31 -3.45 7.11
CA VAL A 45 -0.55 -3.12 5.89
C VAL A 45 0.64 -4.05 5.70
N TRP A 46 1.35 -4.41 6.78
CA TRP A 46 2.42 -5.41 6.72
C TRP A 46 1.90 -6.82 6.43
N ALA A 47 0.75 -7.20 7.01
CA ALA A 47 0.11 -8.47 6.73
C ALA A 47 -0.33 -8.59 5.27
N ALA A 48 -0.89 -7.51 4.69
CA ALA A 48 -1.24 -7.47 3.27
C ALA A 48 -0.01 -7.66 2.37
N LEU A 49 1.14 -7.07 2.75
CA LEU A 49 2.39 -7.26 2.02
C LEU A 49 2.93 -8.70 2.14
N LEU A 50 2.85 -9.31 3.33
CA LEU A 50 3.36 -10.67 3.60
C LEU A 50 2.49 -11.77 2.97
N VAL A 51 1.15 -11.65 3.06
CA VAL A 51 0.21 -12.65 2.52
C VAL A 51 0.36 -12.84 1.01
N LEU A 52 0.78 -11.80 0.29
CA LEU A 52 0.94 -11.86 -1.17
C LEU A 52 2.24 -12.56 -1.58
N VAL A 53 3.17 -12.84 -0.65
CA VAL A 53 4.43 -13.56 -0.91
C VAL A 53 4.24 -15.08 -0.87
N ASP A 54 3.29 -15.59 -0.09
CA ASP A 54 3.07 -17.04 0.09
C ASP A 54 2.16 -17.69 -0.98
N CYS A 55 1.63 -16.91 -1.94
CA CYS A 55 0.73 -17.42 -2.98
C CYS A 55 1.39 -17.59 -4.37
N MET A 56 2.69 -17.30 -4.50
CA MET A 56 3.48 -17.50 -5.73
C MET A 56 4.32 -18.77 -5.70
#